data_AF-A0A835IYF6-F1
#
_entry.id   AF-A0A835IYF6-F1
#
_cell.length_a   1.000
_cell.length_b   1.000
_cell.length_c   1.000
_cell.angle_alpha   90.00
_cell.angle_beta   90.00
_cell.angle_gamma   90.00
#
_symmetry.space_group_name_H-M   'P 1'
#
loop_
_entity.id
_entity.type
_entity.pdbx_description
1 polymer ?
#
loop_
_entity_poly.entity_id
_entity_poly.type
_entity_poly.pdbx_seq_one_letter_code
_entity_poly.pdbx_strand_id
1 'polypeptide(L)'
;MKERKLMKAISDEIWIKILETGIYNSILKFDDICSFSECCKNFNKLSSQETIWSTLLTIDFPRDQNQENDDTPEATKKSVYMDRLKKNIKQKWADLRSDFLKHERALIADDLRISKQRRKLMVFYERTKRNKANGDSVDSDFEQRFDLIEYLQKSLKDRFRRAKVLHAKIMAGQDIKFLEVEDCDNISDDYSVESSEAESEESSEEESEEGSGEDIADGSGNESAEEIADD
;
A
#
# COMPACT_ATOMS: atom_id res chain seq x y z
N MET A 1 6.77 -19.01 -38.59
CA MET A 1 5.78 -20.12 -38.75
C MET A 1 6.24 -21.46 -38.14
N LYS A 2 7.55 -21.71 -37.93
CA LYS A 2 8.07 -22.97 -37.36
C LYS A 2 7.78 -23.17 -35.86
N GLU A 3 7.73 -22.08 -35.07
CA GLU A 3 7.53 -22.15 -33.61
C GLU A 3 6.14 -22.66 -33.20
N ARG A 4 5.09 -22.31 -33.95
CA ARG A 4 3.72 -22.80 -33.70
C ARG A 4 3.57 -24.32 -33.89
N LYS A 5 4.46 -24.97 -34.65
CA LYS A 5 4.44 -26.43 -34.87
C LYS A 5 5.10 -27.21 -33.72
N LEU A 6 6.11 -26.64 -33.06
CA LEU A 6 6.76 -27.25 -31.90
C LEU A 6 5.86 -27.22 -30.66
N MET A 7 5.06 -26.17 -30.46
CA MET A 7 4.15 -26.10 -29.31
C MET A 7 3.10 -27.22 -29.31
N LYS A 8 2.59 -27.63 -30.48
CA LYS A 8 1.67 -28.78 -30.61
C LYS A 8 2.34 -30.14 -30.46
N ALA A 9 3.67 -30.21 -30.47
CA ALA A 9 4.41 -31.47 -30.41
C ALA A 9 4.67 -31.95 -28.96
N ILE A 10 4.61 -31.03 -28.00
CA ILE A 10 4.76 -31.32 -26.57
C ILE A 10 3.37 -31.51 -25.97
N SER A 11 3.18 -32.56 -25.18
CA SER A 11 1.88 -32.83 -24.55
C SER A 11 1.60 -31.85 -23.40
N ASP A 12 0.32 -31.65 -23.09
CA ASP A 12 -0.11 -30.74 -22.03
C ASP A 12 0.52 -31.11 -20.67
N GLU A 13 0.69 -32.41 -20.38
CA GLU A 13 1.28 -32.88 -19.11
C GLU A 13 2.75 -32.47 -18.95
N ILE A 14 3.50 -32.41 -20.06
CA ILE A 14 4.91 -31.98 -20.03
C ILE A 14 4.97 -30.47 -19.79
N TRP A 15 4.09 -29.69 -20.43
CA TRP A 15 4.02 -28.26 -20.20
C TRP A 15 3.65 -27.91 -18.76
N ILE A 16 2.66 -28.61 -18.18
CA ILE A 16 2.27 -28.43 -16.77
C ILE A 16 3.48 -28.67 -15.86
N LYS A 17 4.19 -29.79 -16.05
CA LYS A 17 5.39 -30.09 -15.27
C LYS A 17 6.51 -29.06 -15.43
N ILE A 18 6.70 -28.52 -16.63
CA ILE A 18 7.69 -27.45 -16.87
C ILE A 18 7.29 -26.19 -16.08
N LEU A 19 6.02 -25.80 -16.13
CA LEU A 19 5.51 -24.64 -15.40
C LEU A 19 5.62 -24.84 -13.89
N GLU A 20 5.15 -25.98 -13.37
CA GLU A 20 5.26 -26.34 -11.95
C GLU A 20 6.71 -26.34 -11.47
N THR A 21 7.63 -26.90 -12.25
CA THR A 21 9.06 -26.92 -11.93
C THR A 21 9.65 -25.51 -11.95
N GLY A 22 9.23 -24.67 -12.90
CA GLY A 22 9.63 -23.26 -12.95
C GLY A 22 9.17 -22.49 -11.71
N ILE A 23 7.93 -22.72 -11.28
CA ILE A 23 7.35 -22.12 -10.07
C ILE A 23 8.07 -22.62 -8.82
N TYR A 24 8.27 -23.93 -8.70
CA TYR A 24 8.98 -24.56 -7.57
C TYR A 24 10.39 -24.01 -7.39
N ASN A 25 11.10 -23.77 -8.49
CA ASN A 25 12.44 -23.18 -8.47
C ASN A 25 12.43 -21.64 -8.42
N SER A 26 11.26 -21.01 -8.22
CA SER A 26 11.10 -19.54 -8.21
C SER A 26 11.59 -18.83 -9.48
N ILE A 27 11.65 -19.54 -10.60
CA ILE A 27 11.98 -19.01 -11.93
C ILE A 27 10.76 -18.33 -12.53
N LEU A 28 9.58 -18.92 -12.31
CA LEU A 28 8.29 -18.39 -12.76
C LEU A 28 7.49 -17.89 -11.56
N LYS A 29 6.87 -16.73 -11.71
CA LYS A 29 5.97 -16.10 -10.75
C LYS A 29 4.56 -16.01 -11.32
N PHE A 30 3.62 -15.57 -10.49
CA PHE A 30 2.25 -15.26 -10.90
C PHE A 30 2.17 -14.44 -12.18
N ASP A 31 2.93 -13.34 -12.28
CA ASP A 31 2.91 -12.44 -13.45
C ASP A 31 3.30 -13.17 -14.74
N ASP A 32 4.25 -14.12 -14.66
CA ASP A 32 4.67 -14.92 -15.80
C ASP A 32 3.55 -15.87 -16.24
N ILE A 33 2.86 -16.51 -15.29
CA ILE A 33 1.73 -17.41 -15.57
C ILE A 33 0.57 -16.66 -16.24
N CYS A 34 0.25 -15.44 -15.75
CA CYS A 34 -0.71 -14.56 -16.40
C CYS A 34 -0.27 -14.19 -17.82
N SER A 35 1.00 -13.80 -18.00
CA SER A 35 1.55 -13.47 -19.33
C SER A 35 1.47 -14.67 -20.30
N PHE A 36 1.74 -15.89 -19.82
CA PHE A 36 1.57 -17.10 -20.64
C PHE A 36 0.13 -17.33 -21.04
N SER A 37 -0.84 -17.05 -20.15
CA SER A 37 -2.26 -17.23 -20.43
C SER A 37 -2.75 -16.38 -21.61
N GLU A 38 -2.14 -15.21 -21.81
CA GLU A 38 -2.44 -14.28 -22.90
C GLU A 38 -1.73 -14.65 -24.21
N CYS A 39 -0.63 -15.41 -24.14
CA CYS A 39 0.18 -15.73 -25.32
C CYS A 39 -0.54 -16.61 -26.34
N CYS A 40 -1.29 -17.63 -25.91
CA CYS A 40 -2.15 -18.43 -26.79
C CYS A 40 -3.20 -19.25 -26.05
N LYS A 41 -4.22 -19.73 -26.79
CA LYS A 41 -5.31 -20.57 -26.24
C LYS A 41 -4.82 -21.82 -25.48
N ASN A 42 -3.73 -22.45 -25.93
CA ASN A 42 -3.20 -23.64 -25.25
C ASN A 42 -2.61 -23.28 -23.89
N PHE A 43 -1.82 -22.22 -23.81
CA PHE A 43 -1.27 -21.75 -22.54
C PHE A 43 -2.33 -21.16 -21.62
N ASN A 44 -3.38 -20.55 -22.16
CA ASN A 44 -4.55 -20.18 -21.36
C ASN A 44 -5.14 -21.40 -20.64
N LYS A 45 -5.46 -22.46 -21.39
CA LYS A 45 -5.96 -23.73 -20.83
C LYS A 45 -5.00 -24.35 -19.81
N LEU A 46 -3.69 -24.32 -20.09
CA LEU A 46 -2.66 -24.83 -19.17
C LEU A 46 -2.55 -23.96 -17.91
N SER A 47 -2.62 -22.64 -18.04
CA SER A 47 -2.55 -21.71 -16.91
C SER A 47 -3.74 -21.83 -15.98
N SER A 48 -4.88 -22.33 -16.46
CA SER A 48 -6.08 -22.60 -15.65
C SER A 48 -6.02 -23.94 -14.89
N GLN A 49 -4.92 -24.68 -14.99
CA GLN A 49 -4.76 -25.95 -14.27
C GLN A 49 -4.59 -25.73 -12.78
N GLU A 50 -5.38 -26.45 -12.00
CA GLU A 50 -5.47 -26.31 -10.55
C GLU A 50 -4.15 -26.60 -9.83
N THR A 51 -3.32 -27.50 -10.37
CA THR A 51 -2.02 -27.88 -9.78
C THR A 51 -1.00 -26.76 -9.83
N ILE A 52 -1.04 -25.90 -10.86
CA ILE A 52 -0.19 -24.72 -11.00
C ILE A 52 -0.50 -23.72 -9.87
N TRP A 53 -1.78 -23.40 -9.68
CA TRP A 53 -2.22 -22.48 -8.62
C TRP A 53 -2.02 -23.06 -7.23
N SER A 54 -2.17 -24.39 -7.06
CA SER A 54 -1.79 -25.08 -5.83
C SER A 54 -0.32 -24.84 -5.48
N THR A 55 0.57 -25.00 -6.47
CA THR A 55 2.00 -24.84 -6.29
C THR A 55 2.36 -23.40 -5.93
N LEU A 56 1.75 -22.42 -6.61
CA LEU A 56 1.89 -21.00 -6.28
C LEU A 56 1.41 -20.68 -4.85
N LEU A 57 0.25 -21.20 -4.45
CA LEU A 57 -0.28 -21.04 -3.09
C LEU A 57 0.70 -21.58 -2.04
N THR A 58 1.26 -22.76 -2.27
CA THR A 58 2.22 -23.40 -1.37
C THR A 58 3.49 -22.58 -1.19
N ILE A 59 4.01 -21.96 -2.25
CA ILE A 59 5.27 -21.23 -2.24
C ILE A 59 5.10 -19.80 -1.71
N ASP A 60 4.08 -19.08 -2.20
CA ASP A 60 3.89 -17.67 -1.88
C ASP A 60 3.20 -17.47 -0.52
N PHE A 61 2.36 -18.43 -0.10
CA PHE A 61 1.56 -18.35 1.12
C PHE A 61 1.75 -19.58 2.04
N PRO A 62 2.99 -19.92 2.45
CA PRO A 62 3.27 -21.14 3.20
C PRO A 62 2.63 -21.17 4.60
N ARG A 63 2.31 -20.01 5.18
CA ARG A 63 1.69 -19.91 6.52
C ARG A 63 0.18 -20.19 6.53
N ASP A 64 -0.44 -20.18 5.36
CA ASP A 64 -1.90 -20.27 5.22
C ASP A 64 -2.36 -21.68 4.81
N GLN A 65 -1.46 -22.68 4.82
CA GLN A 65 -1.77 -24.08 4.53
C GLN A 65 -2.65 -24.74 5.60
N ASN A 66 -2.66 -24.20 6.83
CA ASN A 66 -3.50 -24.72 7.90
C ASN A 66 -4.95 -24.23 7.82
N GLN A 67 -5.31 -23.40 6.83
CA GLN A 67 -6.67 -22.92 6.57
C GLN A 67 -7.33 -23.64 5.39
N GLU A 68 -6.87 -24.84 5.02
CA GLU A 68 -7.46 -25.67 3.95
C GLU A 68 -8.89 -26.19 4.24
N ASN A 69 -9.52 -25.79 5.35
CA ASN A 69 -10.87 -26.22 5.73
C ASN A 69 -11.96 -25.15 5.54
N ASP A 70 -11.73 -24.09 4.75
CA ASP A 70 -12.87 -23.27 4.32
C ASP A 70 -13.59 -24.01 3.18
N ASP A 71 -14.55 -24.85 3.59
CA ASP A 71 -15.58 -25.48 2.78
C ASP A 71 -16.44 -24.40 2.06
N THR A 72 -15.85 -23.70 1.10
CA THR A 72 -16.61 -22.94 0.10
C THR A 72 -16.77 -23.84 -1.13
N PRO A 73 -17.98 -24.32 -1.47
CA PRO A 73 -18.14 -25.45 -2.38
C PRO A 73 -17.74 -25.24 -3.85
N GLU A 74 -17.26 -24.05 -4.27
CA GLU A 74 -17.13 -23.70 -5.69
C GLU A 74 -15.87 -22.87 -6.05
N ALA A 75 -14.99 -22.54 -5.10
CA ALA A 75 -13.84 -21.68 -5.40
C ALA A 75 -12.65 -22.46 -6.00
N THR A 76 -12.21 -22.07 -7.20
CA THR A 76 -10.97 -22.61 -7.81
C THR A 76 -9.74 -22.11 -7.04
N LYS A 77 -8.63 -22.88 -7.00
CA LYS A 77 -7.38 -22.40 -6.37
C LYS A 77 -6.82 -21.15 -7.02
N LYS A 78 -7.12 -20.91 -8.30
CA LYS A 78 -6.84 -19.63 -8.96
C LYS A 78 -7.53 -18.49 -8.23
N SER A 79 -8.83 -18.61 -7.96
CA SER A 79 -9.60 -17.62 -7.20
C SER A 79 -9.03 -17.42 -5.79
N VAL A 80 -8.76 -18.51 -5.08
CA VAL A 80 -8.16 -18.47 -3.73
C VAL A 80 -6.80 -17.76 -3.75
N TYR A 81 -5.96 -18.04 -4.74
CA TYR A 81 -4.67 -17.35 -4.90
C TYR A 81 -4.86 -15.85 -5.13
N MET A 82 -5.77 -15.48 -6.03
CA MET A 82 -6.07 -14.07 -6.33
C MET A 82 -6.55 -13.32 -5.09
N ASP A 83 -7.45 -13.91 -4.30
CA ASP A 83 -7.95 -13.28 -3.07
C ASP A 83 -6.85 -13.12 -2.02
N ARG A 84 -5.99 -14.13 -1.85
CA ARG A 84 -4.83 -14.04 -0.95
C ARG A 84 -3.82 -13.00 -1.42
N LEU A 85 -3.55 -12.94 -2.72
CA LEU A 85 -2.68 -11.92 -3.31
C LEU A 85 -3.24 -10.52 -3.08
N LYS A 86 -4.53 -10.30 -3.37
CA LYS A 86 -5.23 -9.03 -3.12
C LYS A 86 -5.14 -8.63 -1.64
N LYS A 87 -5.38 -9.57 -0.72
CA LYS A 87 -5.25 -9.35 0.74
C LYS A 87 -3.81 -9.00 1.13
N ASN A 88 -2.83 -9.72 0.61
CA ASN A 88 -1.41 -9.50 0.89
C ASN A 88 -0.93 -8.13 0.40
N ILE A 89 -1.35 -7.73 -0.81
CA ILE A 89 -1.09 -6.41 -1.36
C ILE A 89 -1.72 -5.34 -0.48
N LYS A 90 -3.01 -5.46 -0.14
CA LYS A 90 -3.70 -4.53 0.78
C LYS A 90 -2.99 -4.40 2.12
N GLN A 91 -2.54 -5.51 2.70
CA GLN A 91 -1.81 -5.51 3.96
C GLN A 91 -0.46 -4.78 3.84
N LYS A 92 0.35 -5.10 2.82
CA LYS A 92 1.62 -4.41 2.55
C LYS A 92 1.42 -2.90 2.40
N TRP A 93 0.33 -2.48 1.76
CA TRP A 93 -0.04 -1.07 1.63
C TRP A 93 -0.40 -0.42 2.96
N ALA A 94 -1.20 -1.10 3.77
CA ALA A 94 -1.57 -0.63 5.10
C ALA A 94 -0.31 -0.47 5.99
N ASP A 95 0.61 -1.43 5.95
CA ASP A 95 1.86 -1.41 6.70
C ASP A 95 2.75 -0.24 6.25
N LEU A 96 2.94 -0.08 4.94
CA LEU A 96 3.73 1.00 4.37
C LEU A 96 3.17 2.39 4.75
N ARG A 97 1.85 2.55 4.68
CA ARG A 97 1.16 3.78 5.07
C ARG A 97 1.29 4.05 6.57
N SER A 98 1.13 3.02 7.39
CA SER A 98 1.30 3.10 8.85
C SER A 98 2.71 3.56 9.21
N ASP A 99 3.73 2.99 8.57
CA ASP A 99 5.13 3.37 8.79
C ASP A 99 5.45 4.78 8.32
N PHE A 100 4.88 5.21 7.19
CA PHE A 100 4.98 6.60 6.74
C PHE A 100 4.42 7.58 7.79
N LEU A 101 3.21 7.34 8.29
CA LEU A 101 2.57 8.20 9.30
C LEU A 101 3.36 8.23 10.61
N LYS A 102 3.97 7.11 11.03
CA LYS A 102 4.87 7.09 12.21
C LYS A 102 6.07 8.02 12.00
N HIS A 103 6.67 7.99 10.81
CA HIS A 103 7.80 8.85 10.47
C HIS A 103 7.40 10.33 10.41
N GLU A 104 6.26 10.64 9.81
CA GLU A 104 5.71 12.00 9.73
C GLU A 104 5.46 12.59 11.13
N ARG A 105 4.78 11.85 12.01
CA ARG A 105 4.57 12.28 13.41
C ARG A 105 5.88 12.52 14.16
N ALA A 106 6.86 11.64 13.96
CA ALA A 106 8.17 11.79 14.58
C ALA A 106 8.93 13.02 14.06
N LEU A 107 8.79 13.38 12.78
CA LEU A 107 9.37 14.60 12.21
C LEU A 107 8.80 15.84 12.89
N ILE A 108 7.47 15.91 13.05
CA ILE A 108 6.80 17.03 13.73
C ILE A 108 7.28 17.13 15.19
N ALA A 109 7.38 16.00 15.90
CA ALA A 109 7.84 15.98 17.28
C ALA A 109 9.30 16.44 17.42
N ASP A 110 10.20 15.99 16.54
CA ASP A 110 11.61 16.40 16.54
C ASP A 110 11.73 17.91 16.22
N ASP A 111 10.95 18.43 15.27
CA ASP A 111 10.95 19.86 14.93
C ASP A 111 10.47 20.75 16.10
N LEU A 112 9.40 20.34 16.78
CA LEU A 112 8.93 20.99 18.00
C LEU A 112 10.00 20.94 19.11
N ARG A 113 10.70 19.81 19.27
CA ARG A 113 11.75 19.65 20.27
C ARG A 113 12.96 20.55 19.97
N ILE A 114 13.39 20.62 18.72
CA ILE A 114 14.46 21.53 18.26
C ILE A 114 14.05 22.98 18.54
N SER A 115 12.84 23.37 18.15
CA SER A 115 12.30 24.71 18.39
C SER A 115 12.29 25.06 19.88
N LYS A 116 11.89 24.13 20.75
CA LYS A 116 11.92 24.30 22.21
C LYS A 116 13.34 24.48 22.74
N GLN A 117 14.30 23.67 22.28
CA GLN A 117 15.70 23.80 22.72
C GLN A 117 16.35 25.09 22.24
N ARG A 118 16.06 25.53 21.00
CA ARG A 118 16.51 26.83 20.49
C ARG A 118 16.01 28.00 21.34
N ARG A 119 14.74 27.99 21.76
CA ARG A 119 14.20 29.01 22.67
C ARG A 119 14.93 29.01 24.01
N LYS A 120 15.19 27.84 24.60
CA LYS A 120 15.95 27.72 25.86
C LYS A 120 17.38 28.24 25.70
N LEU A 121 18.05 27.91 24.59
CA LEU A 121 19.40 28.39 24.29
C LEU A 121 19.43 29.92 24.14
N MET A 122 18.41 30.51 23.50
CA MET A 122 18.29 31.96 23.37
C MET A 122 18.12 32.65 24.73
N VAL A 123 17.25 32.11 25.60
CA VAL A 123 17.08 32.64 26.97
C VAL A 123 18.39 32.53 27.76
N PHE A 124 19.09 31.40 27.64
CA PHE A 124 20.38 31.20 28.27
C PHE A 124 21.41 32.21 27.76
N TYR A 125 21.52 32.36 26.43
CA TYR A 125 22.40 33.32 25.79
C TYR A 125 22.15 34.75 26.27
N GLU A 126 20.89 35.19 26.37
CA GLU A 126 20.54 36.51 26.89
C GLU A 126 20.92 36.66 28.38
N ARG A 127 20.76 35.60 29.19
CA ARG A 127 21.21 35.59 30.59
C ARG A 127 22.72 35.71 30.70
N THR A 128 23.49 34.92 29.93
CA THR A 128 24.95 34.99 29.92
C THR A 128 25.45 36.32 29.35
N LYS A 129 24.76 36.90 28.36
CA LYS A 129 25.09 38.22 27.82
C LYS A 129 24.92 39.32 28.87
N ARG A 130 23.86 39.26 29.70
CA ARG A 130 23.71 40.14 30.88
C ARG A 130 24.78 39.86 31.94
N ASN A 131 25.08 38.60 32.19
CA ASN A 131 26.03 38.17 33.23
C ASN A 131 27.51 38.30 32.81
N LYS A 132 27.82 38.52 31.53
CA LYS A 132 29.18 38.80 31.04
C LYS A 132 29.79 40.06 31.63
N ALA A 133 28.98 40.93 32.25
CA ALA A 133 29.47 42.02 33.10
C ALA A 133 30.16 41.54 34.40
N ASN A 134 29.97 40.27 34.79
CA ASN A 134 30.41 39.71 36.08
C ASN A 134 31.49 38.60 35.96
N GLY A 135 31.94 38.23 34.76
CA GLY A 135 33.13 37.38 34.57
C GLY A 135 32.98 35.86 34.72
N ASP A 136 31.76 35.30 34.67
CA ASP A 136 31.56 33.86 34.83
C ASP A 136 31.83 33.03 33.54
N SER A 137 32.35 31.81 33.76
CA SER A 137 32.66 30.78 32.75
C SER A 137 31.42 30.31 31.96
N VAL A 138 31.61 29.91 30.70
CA VAL A 138 30.54 29.25 29.91
C VAL A 138 30.14 27.96 30.61
N ASP A 139 28.85 27.82 30.86
CA ASP A 139 28.22 26.80 31.69
C ASP A 139 28.11 25.46 30.93
N SER A 140 28.40 24.33 31.58
CA SER A 140 28.34 22.99 30.98
C SER A 140 26.94 22.66 30.41
N ASP A 141 25.88 23.26 30.96
CA ASP A 141 24.52 23.15 30.44
C ASP A 141 24.37 23.73 29.02
N PHE A 142 25.21 24.71 28.62
CA PHE A 142 25.18 25.28 27.28
C PHE A 142 25.71 24.30 26.22
N GLU A 143 26.85 23.65 26.50
CA GLU A 143 27.45 22.64 25.61
C GLU A 143 26.51 21.44 25.43
N GLN A 144 25.93 20.92 26.52
CA GLN A 144 24.97 19.82 26.47
C GLN A 144 23.72 20.15 25.63
N ARG A 145 23.24 21.39 25.66
CA ARG A 145 22.11 21.84 24.85
C ARG A 145 22.47 21.95 23.37
N PHE A 146 23.68 22.39 23.06
CA PHE A 146 24.16 22.48 21.69
C PHE A 146 24.29 21.08 21.07
N ASP A 147 24.93 20.14 21.77
CA ASP A 147 25.06 18.75 21.35
C ASP A 147 23.69 18.08 21.15
N LEU A 148 22.74 18.34 22.04
CA LEU A 148 21.37 17.84 21.90
C LEU A 148 20.67 18.40 20.64
N ILE A 149 20.85 19.68 20.33
CA ILE A 149 20.28 20.28 19.11
C ILE A 149 20.91 19.63 17.87
N GLU A 150 22.22 19.46 17.83
CA GLU A 150 22.92 18.85 16.70
C GLU A 150 22.46 17.39 16.49
N TYR A 151 22.36 16.62 17.58
CA TYR A 151 21.81 15.27 17.55
C TYR A 151 20.38 15.23 16.98
N LEU A 152 19.50 16.12 17.47
CA LEU A 152 18.12 16.19 17.00
C LEU A 152 18.03 16.59 15.52
N GLN A 153 18.87 17.52 15.06
CA GLN A 153 18.94 17.91 13.65
C GLN A 153 19.41 16.77 12.75
N LYS A 154 20.39 15.99 13.21
CA LYS A 154 20.86 14.79 12.51
C LYS A 154 19.76 13.72 12.43
N SER A 155 19.09 13.44 13.56
CA SER A 155 17.94 12.54 13.65
C SER A 155 16.82 12.97 12.68
N LEU A 156 16.46 14.25 12.68
CA LEU A 156 15.44 14.82 11.80
C LEU A 156 15.78 14.58 10.32
N LYS A 157 17.03 14.85 9.93
CA LYS A 157 17.52 14.63 8.55
C LYS A 157 17.42 13.17 8.12
N ASP A 158 17.77 12.23 9.01
CA ASP A 158 17.68 10.80 8.74
C ASP A 158 16.23 10.33 8.63
N ARG A 159 15.34 10.80 9.49
CA ARG A 159 13.90 10.51 9.40
C ARG A 159 13.30 11.07 8.12
N PHE A 160 13.70 12.27 7.70
CA PHE A 160 13.22 12.88 6.45
C PHE A 160 13.62 12.06 5.23
N ARG A 161 14.87 11.54 5.20
CA ARG A 161 15.31 10.60 4.16
C ARG A 161 14.44 9.35 4.13
N ARG A 162 14.14 8.75 5.29
CA ARG A 162 13.28 7.55 5.39
C ARG A 162 11.85 7.84 4.92
N ALA A 163 11.25 8.94 5.37
CA ALA A 163 9.93 9.38 4.94
C ALA A 163 9.86 9.59 3.41
N LYS A 164 10.89 10.21 2.81
CA LYS A 164 11.00 10.39 1.36
C LYS A 164 11.04 9.06 0.60
N VAL A 165 11.78 8.06 1.11
CA VAL A 165 11.83 6.72 0.51
C VAL A 165 10.47 6.02 0.62
N LEU A 166 9.80 6.12 1.77
CA LEU A 166 8.46 5.55 1.97
C LEU A 166 7.43 6.22 1.05
N HIS A 167 7.45 7.55 0.95
CA HIS A 167 6.62 8.30 0.02
C HIS A 167 6.86 7.86 -1.43
N ALA A 168 8.12 7.74 -1.86
CA ALA A 168 8.43 7.26 -3.21
C ALA A 168 7.89 5.85 -3.47
N LYS A 169 7.99 4.93 -2.50
CA LYS A 169 7.38 3.59 -2.59
C LYS A 169 5.85 3.66 -2.68
N ILE A 170 5.24 4.58 -1.93
CA ILE A 170 3.78 4.76 -1.95
C ILE A 170 3.33 5.26 -3.32
N MET A 171 4.00 6.27 -3.86
CA MET A 171 3.67 6.82 -5.18
C MET A 171 3.93 5.79 -6.29
N ALA A 172 5.08 5.09 -6.26
CA ALA A 172 5.41 4.09 -7.27
C ALA A 172 4.44 2.89 -7.28
N GLY A 173 3.85 2.56 -6.14
CA GLY A 173 2.87 1.48 -6.10
C GLY A 173 1.41 1.94 -6.24
N GLN A 174 1.13 3.25 -6.22
CA GLN A 174 -0.16 3.76 -6.70
C GLN A 174 -0.33 3.47 -8.21
N ASP A 175 0.76 3.36 -8.96
CA ASP A 175 0.74 2.93 -10.37
C ASP A 175 0.37 1.43 -10.55
N ILE A 176 0.44 0.61 -9.49
CA ILE A 176 0.04 -0.82 -9.52
C ILE A 176 -1.47 -0.98 -9.33
N LYS A 177 -2.22 0.11 -9.10
CA LYS A 177 -3.69 0.09 -9.07
C LYS A 177 -4.34 -0.33 -10.41
N PHE A 178 -3.55 -0.55 -11.46
CA PHE A 178 -4.01 -1.13 -12.72
C PHE A 178 -4.20 -2.66 -12.69
N LEU A 179 -3.90 -3.34 -11.59
CA LEU A 179 -4.32 -4.73 -11.34
C LEU A 179 -5.78 -4.82 -10.82
N GLU A 180 -6.65 -3.91 -11.26
CA GLU A 180 -8.04 -4.27 -11.54
C GLU A 180 -8.00 -5.26 -12.72
N VAL A 181 -7.66 -6.50 -12.40
CA VAL A 181 -7.95 -7.65 -13.25
C VAL A 181 -9.47 -7.68 -13.32
N GLU A 182 -10.03 -7.03 -14.35
CA GLU A 182 -11.39 -7.29 -14.79
C GLU A 182 -11.56 -8.81 -14.85
N ASP A 183 -12.62 -9.27 -14.22
CA ASP A 183 -12.96 -10.68 -14.11
C ASP A 183 -12.89 -11.33 -15.50
N CYS A 184 -11.87 -12.15 -15.74
CA CYS A 184 -11.62 -12.81 -17.02
C CYS A 184 -12.62 -13.95 -17.32
N ASP A 185 -13.75 -13.99 -16.61
CA ASP A 185 -14.73 -15.07 -16.67
C ASP A 185 -15.78 -14.89 -17.78
N ASN A 186 -15.67 -13.85 -18.62
CA ASN A 186 -16.58 -13.63 -19.76
C ASN A 186 -15.90 -13.72 -21.14
N ILE A 187 -15.31 -14.88 -21.44
CA ILE A 187 -15.19 -15.33 -22.85
C ILE A 187 -16.07 -16.56 -22.99
N SER A 188 -17.39 -16.32 -23.03
CA SER A 188 -18.34 -17.27 -23.60
C SER A 188 -18.15 -17.24 -25.12
N ASP A 189 -17.70 -18.35 -25.68
CA ASP A 189 -17.74 -18.61 -27.11
C ASP A 189 -19.21 -18.57 -27.58
N ASP A 190 -19.62 -17.53 -28.30
CA ASP A 190 -20.69 -17.66 -29.28
C ASP A 190 -20.44 -16.79 -30.52
N TYR A 191 -20.03 -17.46 -31.59
CA TYR A 191 -20.07 -16.93 -32.95
C TYR A 191 -21.40 -17.37 -33.55
N SER A 192 -22.34 -16.46 -33.71
CA SER A 192 -23.36 -16.56 -34.75
C SER A 192 -23.71 -15.18 -35.31
N VAL A 193 -23.51 -15.09 -36.61
CA VAL A 193 -23.82 -13.99 -37.51
C VAL A 193 -25.34 -13.91 -37.69
N GLU A 194 -25.93 -12.72 -37.65
CA GLU A 194 -26.74 -12.16 -38.76
C GLU A 194 -27.27 -10.75 -38.45
N SER A 195 -27.35 -9.97 -39.53
CA SER A 195 -27.87 -8.60 -39.65
C SER A 195 -29.28 -8.39 -39.09
N SER A 196 -29.57 -7.18 -38.62
CA SER A 196 -30.63 -6.34 -39.21
C SER A 196 -30.72 -4.96 -38.53
N GLU A 197 -31.25 -4.03 -39.32
CA GLU A 197 -31.43 -2.59 -39.18
C GLU A 197 -32.42 -2.12 -38.08
N ALA A 198 -32.59 -0.79 -38.04
CA ALA A 198 -33.66 0.03 -37.41
C ALA A 198 -33.33 0.53 -35.99
N GLU A 199 -33.00 1.82 -35.80
CA GLU A 199 -33.85 3.03 -35.75
C GLU A 199 -34.42 3.33 -34.35
N SER A 200 -34.77 4.60 -34.14
CA SER A 200 -35.31 5.30 -32.94
C SER A 200 -34.29 5.69 -31.87
N GLU A 201 -34.00 6.99 -31.68
CA GLU A 201 -34.82 8.02 -30.96
C GLU A 201 -35.03 7.57 -29.49
N GLU A 202 -34.80 8.34 -28.43
CA GLU A 202 -35.03 9.75 -28.15
C GLU A 202 -34.54 10.01 -26.70
N SER A 203 -34.33 11.28 -26.33
CA SER A 203 -34.66 11.88 -25.01
C SER A 203 -34.05 11.29 -23.71
N SER A 204 -33.59 12.01 -22.69
CA SER A 204 -33.84 13.37 -22.22
C SER A 204 -32.73 13.76 -21.25
N GLU A 205 -32.40 15.04 -21.26
CA GLU A 205 -31.62 15.74 -20.25
C GLU A 205 -32.44 15.84 -18.95
N GLU A 206 -31.85 15.50 -17.80
CA GLU A 206 -32.34 16.00 -16.51
C GLU A 206 -31.16 16.50 -15.68
N GLU A 207 -31.06 17.82 -15.60
CA GLU A 207 -30.33 18.54 -14.58
C GLU A 207 -31.11 18.48 -13.26
N SER A 208 -30.41 18.21 -12.15
CA SER A 208 -30.95 18.42 -10.82
C SER A 208 -30.06 19.40 -10.06
N GLU A 209 -30.64 20.56 -9.79
CA GLU A 209 -30.14 21.64 -8.95
C GLU A 209 -30.07 21.19 -7.49
N GLU A 210 -28.89 21.27 -6.86
CA GLU A 210 -28.76 21.18 -5.40
C GLU A 210 -28.98 22.57 -4.78
N GLY A 211 -30.07 22.70 -4.04
CA GLY A 211 -30.42 23.87 -3.24
C GLY A 211 -30.62 23.54 -1.77
N SER A 212 -30.47 24.59 -0.96
CA SER A 212 -30.65 24.73 0.50
C SER A 212 -29.45 24.28 1.35
N GLY A 213 -28.88 25.14 2.20
CA GLY A 213 -29.51 26.20 2.99
C GLY A 213 -29.41 25.78 4.45
N GLU A 214 -28.39 26.26 5.13
CA GLU A 214 -28.52 27.18 6.28
C GLU A 214 -28.76 26.49 7.64
N ASP A 215 -27.77 26.71 8.50
CA ASP A 215 -27.90 27.17 9.88
C ASP A 215 -28.71 26.32 10.88
N ILE A 216 -27.97 25.59 11.71
CA ILE A 216 -28.39 25.31 13.08
C ILE A 216 -27.51 26.09 14.03
N ALA A 217 -28.15 27.04 14.68
CA ALA A 217 -27.67 27.80 15.81
C ALA A 217 -27.71 26.99 17.12
N ASP A 218 -26.90 27.50 18.05
CA ASP A 218 -27.18 27.63 19.48
C ASP A 218 -26.95 26.44 20.42
N GLY A 219 -26.34 26.74 21.57
CA GLY A 219 -26.31 25.78 22.68
C GLY A 219 -25.17 25.92 23.69
N SER A 220 -25.09 27.08 24.33
CA SER A 220 -24.53 27.35 25.67
C SER A 220 -24.33 26.16 26.62
N GLY A 221 -23.27 26.23 27.46
CA GLY A 221 -23.34 25.63 28.81
C GLY A 221 -22.01 25.27 29.48
N ASN A 222 -21.46 26.24 30.23
CA ASN A 222 -20.88 26.16 31.59
C ASN A 222 -19.81 25.12 31.96
N GLU A 223 -18.66 25.57 32.50
CA GLU A 223 -18.28 25.57 33.95
C GLU A 223 -18.27 24.16 34.55
N SER A 224 -17.16 23.62 35.04
CA SER A 224 -16.40 24.18 36.16
C SER A 224 -14.93 23.76 36.17
N ALA A 225 -14.10 24.67 36.68
CA ALA A 225 -12.76 24.43 37.20
C ALA A 225 -12.83 24.15 38.72
N GLU A 226 -11.65 23.85 39.29
CA GLU A 226 -11.31 23.82 40.73
C GLU A 226 -11.82 22.60 41.53
N GLU A 227 -11.15 22.04 42.53
CA GLU A 227 -9.86 22.21 43.22
C GLU A 227 -9.76 20.98 44.19
N ILE A 228 -8.60 20.35 44.36
CA ILE A 228 -7.82 20.26 45.64
C ILE A 228 -8.03 19.04 46.57
N ALA A 229 -6.85 18.49 46.93
CA ALA A 229 -6.36 17.85 48.17
C ALA A 229 -6.84 16.48 48.66
N ASP A 230 -5.81 15.65 48.90
CA ASP A 230 -5.42 14.97 50.16
C ASP A 230 -6.49 14.19 50.94
N ASP A 231 -6.38 12.85 50.94
CA ASP A 231 -5.75 12.06 52.02
C ASP A 231 -5.44 10.62 51.53
#